data_AF-A0A977L7Z0-F1
#
_entry.id   AF-A0A977L7Z0-F1
#
_cell.length_a   1.000
_cell.length_b   1.000
_cell.length_c   1.000
_cell.angle_alpha   90.00
_cell.angle_beta   90.00
_cell.angle_gamma   90.00
#
_symmetry.space_group_name_H-M   'P 1'
#
loop_
_entity.id
_entity.type
_entity.pdbx_description
1 polymer ?
#
loop_
_entity_poly.entity_id
_entity_poly.type
_entity_poly.pdbx_seq_one_letter_code
_entity_poly.pdbx_strand_id
1 'polypeptide(L)' 'MLIGRNDNNQITITVSSDVDSFGLQRVIDYVKYLEATSKSKAKQSDIDKLAEKVNSDWWTKNRKRFVK' A
#
# COMPACT_ATOMS: atom_id res chain seq x y z
N MET A 1 12.08 -16.48 -11.83
CA MET A 1 10.96 -16.07 -10.95
C MET A 1 9.84 -17.09 -11.13
N LEU A 2 9.42 -17.74 -10.05
CA LEU A 2 8.33 -18.72 -10.08
C LEU A 2 7.24 -18.28 -9.11
N ILE A 3 5.98 -18.38 -9.54
CA ILE A 3 4.80 -18.16 -8.70
C ILE A 3 4.02 -19.48 -8.71
N GLY A 4 3.78 -20.02 -7.52
CA GLY A 4 3.03 -21.27 -7.34
C GLY A 4 2.05 -21.17 -6.18
N ARG A 5 1.20 -22.18 -6.04
CA ARG A 5 0.36 -22.38 -4.85
C ARG A 5 0.81 -23.63 -4.12
N ASN A 6 0.83 -23.58 -2.79
CA ASN A 6 1.09 -24.76 -1.96
C ASN A 6 -0.23 -25.45 -1.54
N ASP A 7 -0.11 -26.59 -0.87
CA ASP A 7 -1.26 -27.41 -0.42
C ASP A 7 -2.18 -26.68 0.57
N ASN A 8 -1.69 -25.61 1.20
CA ASN A 8 -2.45 -24.74 2.10
C ASN A 8 -3.12 -23.56 1.38
N ASN A 9 -3.16 -23.58 0.04
CA ASN A 9 -3.71 -22.52 -0.80
C ASN A 9 -3.04 -21.14 -0.61
N GLN A 10 -1.76 -21.13 -0.18
CA GLN A 10 -0.94 -19.93 -0.07
C GLN A 10 -0.16 -19.72 -1.38
N ILE A 11 0.15 -18.47 -1.71
CA ILE A 11 0.99 -18.13 -2.86
C ILE A 11 2.46 -18.16 -2.42
N THR A 12 3.28 -18.94 -3.11
CA THR A 12 4.74 -18.97 -2.93
C THR A 12 5.39 -18.23 -4.09
N ILE A 13 6.25 -17.25 -3.78
CA ILE A 13 7.02 -16.50 -4.77
C ILE A 13 8.51 -16.80 -4.56
N THR A 14 9.16 -17.36 -5.57
CA THR A 14 10.61 -17.64 -5.56
C THR A 14 11.33 -16.66 -6.48
N VAL A 15 12.29 -15.92 -5.90
CA VAL A 15 13.12 -14.91 -6.58
C VAL A 15 14.60 -15.28 -6.48
N SER A 16 15.45 -14.71 -7.36
CA SER A 16 16.91 -14.86 -7.23
C SER A 16 17.39 -14.19 -5.95
N SER A 17 18.49 -14.70 -5.37
CA SER A 17 19.20 -14.04 -4.27
C SER A 17 19.78 -12.68 -4.65
N ASP A 18 19.95 -12.41 -5.96
CA ASP A 18 20.53 -11.15 -6.45
C ASP A 18 19.52 -9.99 -6.50
N VAL A 19 18.26 -10.24 -6.15
CA VAL A 19 17.21 -9.21 -6.17
C VAL A 19 17.43 -8.22 -5.02
N ASP A 20 17.40 -6.94 -5.35
CA ASP A 20 17.48 -5.85 -4.37
C ASP A 20 16.39 -5.97 -3.29
N SER A 21 16.81 -5.94 -2.04
CA SER A 21 15.93 -6.12 -0.89
C SER A 21 14.94 -4.97 -0.73
N PHE A 22 15.33 -3.75 -1.12
CA PHE A 22 14.46 -2.58 -1.02
C PHE A 22 13.31 -2.65 -2.03
N GLY A 23 13.59 -3.01 -3.28
CA GLY A 23 12.58 -3.29 -4.28
C GLY A 23 11.63 -4.42 -3.87
N LEU A 24 12.19 -5.51 -3.32
CA LEU A 24 11.38 -6.64 -2.85
C LEU A 24 10.47 -6.25 -1.69
N GLN A 25 10.95 -5.43 -0.75
CA GLN A 25 10.15 -4.94 0.37
C GLN A 25 8.94 -4.13 -0.10
N ARG A 26 9.08 -3.27 -1.13
CA ARG A 26 7.94 -2.53 -1.71
C ARG A 26 6.87 -3.46 -2.26
N VAL A 27 7.26 -4.53 -2.94
CA VAL A 27 6.29 -5.52 -3.47
C VAL A 27 5.57 -6.21 -2.32
N ILE A 28 6.30 -6.61 -1.27
CA ILE A 28 5.71 -7.22 -0.06
C ILE A 28 4.72 -6.26 0.61
N ASP A 29 5.07 -4.98 0.75
CA ASP A 29 4.19 -3.98 1.37
C ASP A 29 2.92 -3.75 0.55
N TYR A 30 3.01 -3.78 -0.78
CA TYR A 30 1.85 -3.71 -1.66
C TYR A 30 0.95 -4.95 -1.54
N VAL A 31 1.53 -6.16 -1.47
CA VAL A 31 0.75 -7.40 -1.24
C VAL A 31 0.02 -7.33 0.10
N LYS A 32 0.69 -6.89 1.18
CA LYS A 32 0.06 -6.68 2.49
C LYS A 32 -1.12 -5.71 2.42
N TYR A 33 -0.96 -4.61 1.68
CA TYR A 33 -2.05 -3.67 1.45
C TYR A 33 -3.24 -4.33 0.76
N LEU A 34 -3.01 -5.12 -0.29
CA LEU A 34 -4.07 -5.84 -1.00
C LEU A 34 -4.76 -6.89 -0.11
N GLU A 35 -4.01 -7.59 0.74
CA GLU A 35 -4.57 -8.55 1.70
C GLU A 35 -5.44 -7.85 2.74
N ALA A 36 -4.94 -6.77 3.34
CA ALA A 36 -5.68 -5.98 4.34
C ALA A 36 -6.95 -5.35 3.76
N THR A 37 -6.93 -4.99 2.48
CA THR A 37 -8.06 -4.36 1.78
C THR A 37 -8.94 -5.35 1.01
N SER A 38 -8.62 -6.64 1.00
CA SER A 38 -9.30 -7.66 0.17
C SER A 38 -10.80 -7.80 0.43
N LYS A 39 -11.26 -7.46 1.64
CA LYS A 39 -12.69 -7.46 2.04
C LYS A 39 -13.30 -6.07 2.09
N SER A 40 -12.52 -5.03 1.78
CA SER A 40 -12.98 -3.66 1.77
C SER A 40 -14.02 -3.46 0.68
N LYS A 41 -15.12 -2.79 1.02
CA LYS A 41 -16.14 -2.33 0.08
C LYS A 41 -15.96 -0.86 -0.30
N ALA A 42 -14.95 -0.20 0.27
CA ALA A 42 -14.65 1.19 -0.02
C ALA A 42 -14.26 1.32 -1.49
N LYS A 43 -14.87 2.27 -2.18
CA LYS A 43 -14.48 2.60 -3.55
C LYS A 43 -13.25 3.51 -3.52
N GLN A 44 -12.51 3.56 -4.62
CA GLN A 44 -11.40 4.50 -4.77
C GLN A 44 -11.84 5.94 -4.43
N SER A 45 -13.05 6.33 -4.86
CA SER A 45 -13.63 7.63 -4.54
C SER A 45 -13.79 7.92 -3.04
N ASP A 46 -13.98 6.89 -2.22
CA ASP A 46 -14.10 7.06 -0.76
C ASP A 46 -12.73 7.30 -0.13
N ILE A 47 -11.70 6.65 -0.66
CA ILE A 47 -10.30 6.85 -0.28
C ILE A 47 -9.82 8.24 -0.72
N ASP A 48 -10.16 8.66 -1.94
CA ASP A 48 -9.78 9.98 -2.47
C ASP A 48 -10.40 11.10 -1.62
N LYS A 49 -11.70 11.00 -1.31
CA LYS A 49 -12.38 11.94 -0.40
C LYS A 49 -11.73 12.00 0.97
N LEU A 50 -11.33 10.84 1.52
CA LEU A 50 -10.63 10.79 2.81
C LEU A 50 -9.26 11.48 2.72
N ALA A 51 -8.48 11.22 1.66
CA ALA A 51 -7.18 11.82 1.45
C ALA A 51 -7.26 13.34 1.29
N GLU A 52 -8.20 13.83 0.47
CA GLU A 52 -8.47 15.26 0.31
C GLU A 52 -8.83 15.92 1.65
N LYS A 53 -9.73 15.29 2.41
CA LYS A 53 -10.12 15.79 3.73
C LYS A 53 -8.93 15.86 4.69
N VAL A 54 -8.15 14.79 4.81
CA VAL A 54 -6.98 14.74 5.70
C VAL A 54 -5.95 15.80 5.31
N ASN A 55 -5.67 15.95 4.01
CA ASN A 55 -4.72 16.94 3.50
C ASN A 55 -5.21 18.37 3.75
N SER A 56 -6.49 18.66 3.51
CA SER A 56 -7.10 19.97 3.77
C SER A 56 -7.12 20.31 5.26
N ASP A 57 -7.49 19.35 6.12
CA ASP A 57 -7.48 19.50 7.57
C ASP A 57 -6.06 19.76 8.09
N TRP A 58 -5.07 19.00 7.59
CA TRP A 58 -3.66 19.19 7.93
C TRP A 58 -3.15 20.56 7.45
N TRP A 59 -3.43 20.95 6.21
CA TRP A 59 -3.02 22.24 5.67
C TRP A 59 -3.63 23.40 6.46
N THR A 60 -4.92 23.36 6.76
CA THR A 60 -5.60 24.40 7.55
C THR A 60 -4.95 24.59 8.92
N LYS A 61 -4.57 23.51 9.59
CA LYS A 61 -3.88 23.55 10.88
C LYS A 61 -2.44 24.06 10.79
N ASN A 62 -1.74 23.77 9.70
CA ASN A 62 -0.30 23.98 9.59
C ASN A 62 0.11 25.14 8.68
N ARG A 63 -0.78 25.70 7.86
CA ARG A 63 -0.48 26.73 6.85
C ARG A 63 0.25 27.96 7.41
N LYS A 64 -0.02 28.34 8.66
CA LYS A 64 0.65 29.46 9.33
C LYS A 64 2.18 29.27 9.46
N ARG A 65 2.65 28.02 9.40
CA ARG A 65 4.09 27.70 9.42
C ARG A 65 4.76 27.92 8.06
N PHE A 66 3.99 27.98 6.98
CA PHE A 66 4.48 27.94 5.61
C PHE A 66 4.19 29.20 4.80
N VAL A 67 3.12 29.93 5.13
CA VAL A 67 2.76 31.17 4.45
C VAL A 67 3.14 32.34 5.35
N LYS A 68 4.13 33.14 4.90
CA LYS A 68 4.58 34.39 5.54
C LYS A 68 3.70 35.57 5.12
#